data_AF-X0YYK8-F1
#
_entry.id   AF-X0YYK8-F1
#
_cell.length_a   1.000
_cell.length_b   1.000
_cell.length_c   1.000
_cell.angle_alpha   90.00
_cell.angle_beta   90.00
_cell.angle_gamma   90.00
#
_symmetry.space_group_name_H-M   'P 1'
#
loop_
_entity.id
_entity.type
_entity.pdbx_description
1 polymer ?
#
loop_
_entity_poly.entity_id
_entity_poly.type
_entity_poly.pdbx_seq_one_letter_code
_entity_poly.pdbx_strand_id
1 'polypeptide(L)'
;MGIDRRKFIKLSGLTVLGIAGGASVEGLAANQSQHSQTPVSGKRYAMVIDLKKCHEHEGCDDCVRACHLTHNVPDFGNRKDEIKWIWKESFHHAFHEKGEFRP
;
A
#
# COMPACT_ATOMS: atom_id res chain seq x y z
N MET A 1 2.62 -27.31 37.99
CA MET A 1 3.43 -26.15 38.43
C MET A 1 3.65 -25.26 37.22
N GLY A 2 2.92 -24.15 37.11
CA GLY A 2 3.03 -23.23 35.97
C GLY A 2 4.11 -22.17 36.23
N ILE A 3 4.82 -21.75 35.19
CA ILE A 3 5.78 -20.66 35.28
C ILE A 3 5.02 -19.35 35.52
N ASP A 4 5.26 -18.70 36.65
CA ASP A 4 4.74 -17.38 36.97
C ASP A 4 5.19 -16.33 35.95
N ARG A 5 4.28 -15.39 35.61
CA ARG A 5 4.54 -14.24 34.73
C ARG A 5 5.84 -13.50 35.10
N ARG A 6 6.13 -13.38 36.40
CA ARG A 6 7.33 -12.72 36.93
C ARG A 6 8.61 -13.54 36.71
N LYS A 7 8.53 -14.87 36.72
CA LYS A 7 9.64 -15.77 36.37
C LYS A 7 9.91 -15.77 34.87
N PHE A 8 8.87 -15.70 34.05
CA PHE A 8 9.01 -15.56 32.60
C PHE A 8 9.76 -14.28 32.21
N ILE A 9 9.37 -13.12 32.76
CA ILE A 9 10.03 -11.83 32.48
C ILE A 9 11.51 -11.84 32.91
N LYS A 10 11.82 -12.44 34.07
CA LYS A 10 13.21 -12.59 34.51
C LYS A 10 14.03 -13.49 33.58
N LEU A 11 13.44 -14.57 33.08
CA LEU A 11 14.12 -15.51 32.19
C LEU A 11 14.34 -14.92 30.79
N SER A 12 13.35 -14.18 30.25
CA SER A 12 13.50 -13.50 28.96
C SER A 12 14.44 -12.30 29.04
N GLY A 13 14.45 -11.54 30.15
CA GLY A 13 15.33 -10.40 30.34
C GLY A 13 16.82 -10.75 30.40
N LEU A 14 17.16 -11.95 30.88
CA LEU A 14 18.55 -12.43 30.94
C LEU A 14 19.13 -12.85 29.58
N THR A 15 18.30 -13.00 28.53
CA THR A 15 18.77 -13.37 27.18
C THR A 15 19.24 -12.18 26.32
N VAL A 16 19.01 -10.94 26.76
CA VAL A 16 19.37 -9.73 25.99
C VAL A 16 20.81 -9.23 26.25
N LEU A 17 21.48 -9.74 27.30
CA LEU A 17 22.89 -9.40 27.60
C LEU A 17 23.90 -10.18 26.75
N GLY A 18 23.48 -10.76 25.62
CA GLY A 18 24.31 -11.50 24.67
C GLY A 18 24.58 -10.79 23.34
N ILE A 19 24.18 -9.51 23.19
CA ILE A 19 24.48 -8.70 22.00
C ILE A 19 25.27 -7.45 22.43
N ALA A 20 26.44 -7.66 23.01
CA ALA A 20 27.41 -6.61 23.30
C ALA A 20 28.80 -6.96 22.72
N GLY A 21 28.81 -7.61 21.55
CA GLY A 21 29.99 -7.86 20.72
C GLY A 21 29.73 -7.32 19.32
N GLY A 22 30.48 -6.30 18.92
CA GLY A 22 30.20 -5.43 17.78
C GLY A 22 29.86 -6.13 16.46
N ALA A 23 28.68 -5.79 15.94
CA ALA A 23 28.43 -5.73 14.51
C ALA A 23 27.38 -4.64 14.31
N SER A 24 27.83 -3.45 13.90
CA SER A 24 26.94 -2.40 13.41
C SER A 24 26.12 -2.98 12.26
N VAL A 25 24.84 -3.24 12.48
CA VAL A 25 23.89 -3.70 11.44
C VAL A 25 23.44 -2.57 10.51
N GLU A 26 24.26 -1.52 10.35
CA GLU A 26 24.03 -0.42 9.41
C GLU A 26 24.11 -0.86 7.93
N GLY A 27 24.53 -2.10 7.67
CA GLY A 27 24.67 -2.66 6.32
C GLY A 27 23.44 -3.32 5.70
N LEU A 28 22.33 -3.51 6.42
CA LEU A 28 21.18 -4.28 5.89
C LEU A 28 19.95 -3.45 5.43
N ALA A 29 19.99 -2.12 5.54
CA ALA A 29 18.88 -1.26 5.09
C ALA A 29 19.19 -0.46 3.81
N ALA A 30 20.33 -0.70 3.16
CA ALA A 30 20.57 -0.18 1.82
C ALA A 30 19.95 -1.10 0.77
N ASN A 31 18.62 -1.31 0.84
CA ASN A 31 17.86 -1.80 -0.30
C ASN A 31 17.60 -0.62 -1.26
N GLN A 32 18.68 0.09 -1.61
CA GLN A 32 18.66 0.91 -2.81
C GLN A 32 18.66 -0.09 -3.95
N SER A 33 17.47 -0.47 -4.37
CA SER A 33 17.27 -0.98 -5.72
C SER A 33 17.87 0.07 -6.65
N GLN A 34 19.14 -0.12 -7.01
CA GLN A 34 19.74 0.58 -8.13
C GLN A 34 19.03 0.04 -9.36
N HIS A 35 17.82 0.56 -9.59
CA HIS A 35 17.12 0.41 -10.84
C HIS A 35 18.06 1.04 -11.87
N SER A 36 18.83 0.20 -12.55
CA SER A 36 19.73 0.64 -13.60
C SER A 36 18.89 1.44 -14.57
N GLN A 37 19.08 2.77 -14.57
CA GLN A 37 18.38 3.70 -15.45
C GLN A 37 18.96 3.53 -16.86
N THR A 38 18.74 2.35 -17.44
CA THR A 38 18.84 2.24 -18.89
C THR A 38 17.72 3.12 -19.44
N PRO A 39 18.02 4.10 -20.31
CA PRO A 39 16.98 4.94 -20.86
C PRO A 39 16.01 4.05 -21.64
N VAL A 40 14.82 3.83 -21.08
CA VAL A 40 13.77 3.09 -21.77
C VAL A 40 13.34 3.94 -22.96
N SER A 41 13.79 3.58 -24.16
CA SER A 41 13.35 4.18 -25.41
C SER A 41 11.94 3.67 -25.73
N GLY A 42 10.97 4.56 -25.88
CA GLY A 42 9.60 4.19 -26.22
C GLY A 42 8.59 5.29 -25.95
N LYS A 43 7.32 5.06 -26.35
CA LYS A 43 6.22 5.94 -26.00
C LYS A 43 5.91 5.81 -24.51
N ARG A 44 5.89 6.95 -23.80
CA ARG A 44 5.46 7.00 -22.39
C ARG A 44 3.98 7.36 -22.34
N TYR A 45 3.16 6.45 -21.85
CA TYR A 45 1.74 6.69 -21.65
C TYR A 45 1.51 7.25 -20.25
N ALA A 46 0.60 8.21 -20.15
CA ALA A 46 0.14 8.77 -18.90
C ALA A 46 -1.39 8.97 -18.99
N MET A 47 -2.02 8.98 -17.83
CA MET A 47 -3.45 9.23 -17.68
C MET A 47 -3.63 10.34 -16.64
N VAL A 48 -4.49 11.30 -16.95
CA VAL A 48 -4.84 12.39 -16.04
C VAL A 48 -6.35 12.31 -15.79
N ILE A 49 -6.74 12.34 -14.52
CA ILE A 49 -8.15 12.29 -14.10
C ILE A 49 -8.47 13.62 -13.43
N ASP A 50 -9.45 14.34 -13.97
CA ASP A 50 -9.98 15.56 -13.38
C ASP A 50 -11.06 15.21 -12.35
N LEU A 51 -10.68 15.21 -11.08
CA LEU A 51 -11.58 14.87 -9.98
C LEU A 51 -12.72 15.88 -9.82
N LYS A 52 -12.51 17.17 -10.18
CA LYS A 52 -13.53 18.22 -10.01
C LYS A 52 -14.74 17.92 -10.90
N LYS A 53 -14.50 17.59 -12.18
CA LYS A 53 -15.55 17.17 -13.12
C LYS A 53 -16.30 15.92 -12.68
N CYS A 54 -15.60 14.98 -12.04
CA CYS A 54 -16.24 13.78 -11.52
C CYS A 54 -17.15 14.10 -10.32
N HIS A 55 -16.76 15.04 -9.47
CA HIS A 55 -17.56 15.48 -8.31
C HIS A 55 -18.78 16.33 -8.69
N GLU A 56 -18.78 16.99 -9.84
CA GLU A 56 -19.93 17.77 -10.34
C GLU A 56 -21.15 16.90 -10.67
N HIS A 57 -20.96 15.60 -10.92
CA HIS A 57 -22.02 14.66 -11.27
C HIS A 57 -22.21 13.61 -10.18
N GLU A 58 -23.44 13.48 -9.66
CA GLU A 58 -23.79 12.35 -8.80
C GLU A 58 -23.58 11.03 -9.56
N GLY A 59 -22.94 10.06 -8.91
CA GLY A 59 -22.74 8.73 -9.51
C GLY A 59 -21.74 8.69 -10.67
N CYS A 60 -20.69 9.53 -10.65
CA CYS A 60 -19.55 9.45 -11.57
C CYS A 60 -18.87 8.06 -11.51
N ASP A 61 -19.38 7.12 -12.31
CA ASP A 61 -18.99 5.70 -12.36
C ASP A 61 -18.86 5.17 -13.80
N ASP A 62 -18.97 6.05 -14.79
CA ASP A 62 -18.94 5.69 -16.21
C ASP A 62 -17.64 5.01 -16.60
N CYS A 63 -16.52 5.49 -16.06
CA CYS A 63 -15.21 4.87 -16.24
C CYS A 63 -15.18 3.44 -15.65
N VAL A 64 -15.74 3.24 -14.45
CA VAL A 64 -15.83 1.93 -13.79
C VAL A 64 -16.65 0.97 -14.64
N ARG A 65 -17.83 1.40 -15.10
CA ARG A 65 -18.70 0.58 -15.97
C ARG A 65 -18.01 0.25 -17.30
N ALA A 66 -17.34 1.22 -17.92
CA ALA A 66 -16.59 1.00 -19.15
C ALA A 66 -15.44 -0.01 -18.95
N CYS A 67 -14.72 0.07 -17.82
CA CYS A 67 -13.67 -0.87 -17.47
C CYS A 67 -14.23 -2.29 -17.32
N HIS A 68 -15.30 -2.46 -16.55
CA HIS A 68 -15.91 -3.77 -16.33
C HIS A 68 -16.45 -4.38 -17.62
N LEU A 69 -17.10 -3.58 -18.47
CA LEU A 69 -17.60 -4.01 -19.78
C LEU A 69 -16.46 -4.42 -20.73
N THR A 70 -15.38 -3.63 -20.78
CA THR A 70 -14.27 -3.85 -21.74
C THR A 70 -13.42 -5.05 -21.34
N HIS A 71 -13.29 -5.30 -20.04
CA HIS A 71 -12.38 -6.30 -19.50
C HIS A 71 -13.07 -7.52 -18.91
N ASN A 72 -14.39 -7.63 -19.08
CA ASN A 72 -15.22 -8.73 -18.56
C ASN A 72 -15.02 -8.93 -17.04
N VAL A 73 -14.97 -7.84 -16.28
CA VAL A 73 -14.84 -7.91 -14.82
C VAL A 73 -16.19 -8.33 -14.23
N PRO A 74 -16.26 -9.45 -13.50
CA PRO A 74 -17.52 -9.96 -12.97
C PRO A 74 -18.01 -9.13 -11.78
N ASP A 75 -19.33 -8.98 -11.68
CA ASP A 75 -20.00 -8.42 -10.51
C ASP A 75 -20.75 -9.54 -9.77
N PHE A 76 -20.33 -9.83 -8.54
CA PHE A 76 -20.90 -10.88 -7.69
C PHE A 76 -22.01 -10.38 -6.77
N GLY A 77 -22.35 -9.09 -6.80
CA GLY A 77 -23.40 -8.50 -5.95
C GLY A 77 -23.09 -8.52 -4.45
N ASN A 78 -21.86 -8.87 -4.06
CA ASN A 78 -21.43 -8.91 -2.67
C ASN A 78 -20.04 -8.26 -2.50
N ARG A 79 -19.84 -7.57 -1.37
CA ARG A 79 -18.61 -6.80 -1.11
C ARG A 79 -17.43 -7.65 -0.64
N LYS A 80 -17.65 -8.90 -0.21
CA LYS A 80 -16.57 -9.76 0.29
C LYS A 80 -15.73 -10.33 -0.84
N ASP A 81 -16.38 -10.62 -1.97
CA ASP A 81 -15.75 -11.25 -3.14
C ASP A 81 -15.66 -10.27 -4.32
N GLU A 82 -15.73 -8.97 -4.06
CA GLU A 82 -15.74 -7.95 -5.12
C GLU A 82 -14.41 -7.87 -5.86
N ILE A 83 -14.47 -7.82 -7.19
CA ILE A 83 -13.30 -7.58 -8.04
C ILE A 83 -13.41 -6.17 -8.61
N LYS A 84 -12.42 -5.32 -8.29
CA LYS A 84 -12.35 -3.92 -8.72
C LYS A 84 -11.00 -3.64 -9.36
N TRP A 85 -11.02 -3.17 -10.62
CA TRP A 85 -9.80 -2.73 -11.31
C TRP A 85 -9.57 -1.23 -11.12
N ILE A 86 -10.66 -0.47 -11.13
CA ILE A 86 -10.70 0.95 -10.78
C ILE A 86 -11.86 1.17 -9.81
N TRP A 87 -11.67 2.04 -8.83
CA TRP A 87 -12.69 2.37 -7.83
C TRP A 87 -12.47 3.80 -7.32
N LYS A 88 -13.53 4.37 -6.74
CA LYS A 88 -13.46 5.65 -6.02
C LYS A 88 -12.99 5.39 -4.60
N GLU A 89 -12.07 6.21 -4.14
CA GLU A 89 -11.56 6.16 -2.78
C GLU A 89 -11.37 7.58 -2.24
N SER A 90 -11.54 7.76 -0.93
CA SER A 90 -11.23 9.02 -0.28
C SER A 90 -9.72 9.28 -0.28
N PHE A 91 -9.31 10.55 -0.30
CA PHE A 91 -7.89 10.89 -0.33
C PHE A 91 -7.10 10.26 0.83
N HIS A 92 -7.66 10.30 2.05
CA HIS A 92 -6.98 9.79 3.24
C HIS A 92 -6.79 8.28 3.23
N HIS A 93 -7.71 7.53 2.62
CA HIS A 93 -7.56 6.08 2.45
C HIS A 93 -6.64 5.73 1.27
N ALA A 94 -6.63 6.55 0.21
CA ALA A 94 -5.74 6.31 -0.94
C ALA A 94 -4.28 6.66 -0.61
N PHE A 95 -4.04 7.66 0.25
CA PHE A 95 -2.71 8.19 0.55
C PHE A 95 -2.48 8.30 2.06
N HIS A 96 -2.11 7.19 2.70
CA HIS A 96 -1.89 7.11 4.14
C HIS A 96 -0.74 8.00 4.66
N GLU A 97 0.24 8.32 3.80
CA GLU A 97 1.48 9.01 4.20
C GLU A 97 1.47 10.53 3.92
N LYS A 98 0.46 11.05 3.21
CA LYS A 98 0.43 12.47 2.81
C LYS A 98 -0.50 13.28 3.70
N GLY A 99 0.05 14.35 4.30
CA GLY A 99 -0.74 15.41 4.92
C GLY A 99 -1.50 16.21 3.85
N GLU A 100 -2.81 16.34 4.09
CA GLU A 100 -3.81 17.21 3.44
C GLU A 100 -3.78 17.33 1.89
N PHE A 101 -4.89 16.96 1.25
CA PHE A 101 -5.08 17.13 -0.19
C PHE A 101 -5.09 18.63 -0.55
N ARG A 102 -4.16 19.06 -1.42
CA ARG A 102 -4.13 20.43 -1.96
C ARG A 102 -4.58 20.41 -3.43
N PRO A 103 -5.77 20.97 -3.76
CA PRO A 103 -6.42 20.87 -5.06
C PRO A 103 -6.00 21.92 -6.10
#